data_AF-A0A482Y417-F1
#
_entry.id   AF-A0A482Y417-F1
#
_cell.length_a   1.000
_cell.length_b   1.000
_cell.length_c   1.000
_cell.angle_alpha   90.00
_cell.angle_beta   90.00
_cell.angle_gamma   90.00
#
_symmetry.space_group_name_H-M   'P 1'
#
loop_
_entity.id
_entity.type
_entity.pdbx_description
1 polymer ?
#
loop_
_entity_poly.entity_id
_entity_poly.type
_entity_poly.pdbx_seq_one_letter_code
_entity_poly.pdbx_strand_id
1 'polypeptide(L)' 'MNDVELTLGEPLERAVDLFPARELVTKLPDGSTHRYTYVDAAEWINQLAGALDDLGLEADDHRWNPLW' A
#
# COMPACT_ATOMS: atom_id res chain seq x y z
N MET A 1 -24.63 -1.33 16.46
CA MET A 1 -23.85 -1.29 15.21
C MET A 1 -22.75 -0.30 15.47
N ASN A 2 -21.48 -0.66 15.28
CA ASN A 2 -20.38 0.27 15.53
C ASN A 2 -20.23 1.19 14.32
N ASP A 3 -20.08 2.48 14.57
CA ASP A 3 -19.72 3.45 13.54
C ASP A 3 -18.23 3.29 13.25
N VAL A 4 -17.92 2.64 12.13
CA VAL A 4 -16.55 2.49 11.63
C VAL A 4 -16.43 3.24 10.32
N GLU A 5 -15.33 3.97 10.15
CA GLU A 5 -15.02 4.63 8.89
C GLU A 5 -14.45 3.60 7.89
N LEU A 6 -14.95 3.63 6.66
CA LEU A 6 -14.51 2.71 5.61
C LEU A 6 -13.28 3.29 4.91
N THR A 7 -12.10 2.93 5.41
CA THR A 7 -10.81 3.30 4.83
C THR A 7 -10.18 2.14 4.06
N LEU A 8 -9.20 2.45 3.19
CA LEU A 8 -8.39 1.43 2.53
C LEU A 8 -7.29 0.85 3.44
N GLY A 9 -6.98 1.50 4.57
CA GLY A 9 -6.00 1.01 5.54
C GLY A 9 -6.49 -0.25 6.25
N GLU A 10 -7.77 -0.27 6.65
CA GLU A 10 -8.38 -1.38 7.39
C GLU A 10 -8.22 -2.76 6.71
N PRO A 11 -8.53 -2.94 5.40
CA PRO A 11 -8.30 -4.22 4.74
C PRO A 11 -6.82 -4.58 4.58
N LEU A 12 -5.91 -3.60 4.49
CA LEU A 12 -4.47 -3.86 4.41
C LEU A 12 -3.94 -4.39 5.75
N GLU A 13 -4.28 -3.73 6.85
CA GLU A 13 -3.93 -4.18 8.20
C GLU A 13 -4.46 -5.59 8.45
N ARG A 14 -5.72 -5.84 8.08
CA ARG A 14 -6.32 -7.17 8.23
C ARG A 14 -5.64 -8.24 7.36
N ALA A 15 -5.09 -7.87 6.21
CA ALA A 15 -4.31 -8.79 5.38
C ALA A 15 -2.97 -9.17 6.05
N VAL A 16 -2.33 -8.21 6.73
CA VAL A 16 -1.12 -8.46 7.53
C VAL A 16 -1.44 -9.33 8.74
N ASP A 17 -2.52 -9.05 9.47
CA ASP A 17 -2.89 -9.81 10.67
C ASP A 17 -3.21 -11.27 10.38
N LEU A 18 -3.97 -11.52 9.31
CA LEU A 18 -4.49 -12.84 9.00
C LEU A 18 -3.59 -13.63 8.05
N PHE A 19 -2.86 -12.95 7.16
CA PHE A 19 -2.10 -13.57 6.07
C PHE A 19 -0.71 -12.95 5.86
N PRO A 20 0.10 -12.72 6.92
CA PRO A 20 1.32 -11.91 6.81
C PRO A 20 2.31 -12.46 5.78
N ALA A 21 2.47 -13.79 5.74
CA ALA A 21 3.41 -14.49 4.86
C ALA A 21 2.82 -14.88 3.49
N ARG A 22 1.59 -14.47 3.16
CA ARG A 22 1.00 -14.81 1.86
C ARG A 22 1.71 -14.04 0.76
N GLU A 23 2.19 -14.77 -0.23
CA GLU A 23 3.01 -14.24 -1.32
C GLU A 23 2.18 -13.37 -2.28
N LEU A 24 2.75 -12.22 -2.62
CA LEU A 24 2.37 -11.30 -3.67
C LEU A 24 3.43 -11.39 -4.79
N VAL A 25 2.95 -11.56 -6.01
CA VAL A 25 3.82 -11.79 -7.17
C VAL A 25 3.53 -10.75 -8.25
N THR A 26 4.54 -9.97 -8.60
CA THR A 26 4.44 -8.91 -9.62
C THR A 26 5.37 -9.21 -10.78
N LYS A 27 4.83 -9.20 -12.00
CA LYS A 27 5.64 -9.28 -13.22
C LYS A 27 6.13 -7.88 -13.60
N LEU A 28 7.44 -7.70 -13.72
CA LEU A 28 8.06 -6.42 -14.05
C LEU A 28 8.13 -6.21 -15.57
N PRO A 29 8.31 -4.96 -16.05
CA PRO A 29 8.39 -4.65 -17.48
C PRO A 29 9.55 -5.32 -18.21
N ASP A 30 10.64 -5.62 -17.50
CA ASP A 30 11.80 -6.36 -18.02
C ASP A 30 11.55 -7.88 -18.13
N GLY A 31 10.35 -8.34 -17.73
CA GLY A 31 9.93 -9.74 -17.75
C GLY A 31 10.31 -10.52 -16.50
N SER A 32 11.08 -9.94 -15.57
CA SER A 32 11.40 -10.57 -14.29
C SER A 32 10.18 -10.60 -13.35
N THR A 33 10.30 -11.34 -12.25
CA THR A 33 9.23 -11.47 -11.25
C THR A 33 9.73 -11.00 -9.90
N HIS A 34 9.03 -10.03 -9.30
CA HIS A 34 9.22 -9.62 -7.93
C HIS A 34 8.23 -10.39 -7.03
N ARG A 35 8.76 -11.02 -5.97
CA ARG A 35 8.00 -11.81 -5.00
C ARG A 35 8.24 -11.23 -3.61
N TYR A 36 7.16 -10.97 -2.90
CA TYR A 36 7.16 -10.37 -1.57
C TYR A 36 5.89 -10.82 -0.84
N THR A 37 5.70 -10.41 0.40
CA THR A 37 4.56 -10.81 1.23
C THR A 37 3.70 -9.61 1.63
N TYR A 38 2.54 -9.84 2.25
CA TYR A 38 1.73 -8.74 2.79
C TYR A 38 2.46 -7.94 3.87
N VAL A 39 3.31 -8.59 4.69
CA VAL A 39 4.09 -7.85 5.69
C VAL A 39 5.16 -6.96 5.04
N ASP A 40 5.84 -7.46 3.99
CA ASP A 40 6.80 -6.64 3.24
C ASP A 40 6.10 -5.45 2.56
N ALA A 41 4.92 -5.69 1.97
CA ALA A 41 4.13 -4.67 1.32
C ALA A 41 3.71 -3.55 2.29
N ALA A 42 3.21 -3.93 3.47
CA ALA A 42 2.76 -2.99 4.49
C ALA A 42 3.93 -2.14 5.03
N GLU A 43 5.11 -2.74 5.19
CA GLU A 43 6.31 -2.00 5.58
C GLU A 43 6.63 -0.90 4.55
N TRP A 44 6.69 -1.23 3.26
CA TRP A 44 6.99 -0.25 2.21
C TRP A 44 5.90 0.81 2.05
N ILE A 45 4.62 0.44 2.17
CA ILE A 45 3.51 1.38 2.13
C ILE A 45 3.62 2.40 3.27
N ASN A 46 3.92 1.94 4.49
CA ASN A 46 4.09 2.84 5.64
C ASN A 46 5.34 3.73 5.51
N GLN A 47 6.44 3.19 4.99
CA GLN A 47 7.64 4.00 4.69
C GLN A 47 7.33 5.08 3.64
N LEU A 48 6.58 4.73 2.59
CA LEU A 48 6.17 5.69 1.57
C LEU A 48 5.23 6.75 2.16
N ALA A 49 4.25 6.34 2.96
CA ALA A 49 3.33 7.27 3.63
C ALA A 49 4.10 8.29 4.49
N GLY A 50 5.02 7.83 5.34
CA GLY A 50 5.87 8.73 6.14
C GLY A 50 6.72 9.67 5.28
N ALA A 51 7.27 9.20 4.17
CA ALA A 51 8.02 10.05 3.25
C ALA A 51 7.15 11.10 2.53
N LEU A 52 5.87 10.80 2.28
CA LEU A 52 4.90 11.74 1.69
C LEU A 52 4.45 12.78 2.72
N ASP A 53 4.28 12.36 3.99
CA ASP A 53 4.02 13.27 5.11
C ASP A 53 5.19 14.26 5.31
N ASP A 54 6.43 13.76 5.27
CA ASP A 54 7.64 14.59 5.36
C ASP A 54 7.78 15.59 4.19
N LEU A 55 7.24 15.24 3.02
CA LEU A 55 7.19 16.12 1.86
C LEU A 55 6.14 17.25 2.03
N GLY A 56 5.24 17.13 3.00
CA GLY A 56 4.22 18.13 3.31
C GLY A 56 3.02 18.11 2.37
N LEU A 57 2.71 16.95 1.77
CA LEU A 57 1.51 16.80 0.93
C LEU A 57 0.25 16.85 1.78
N GLU A 58 -0.76 17.55 1.30
CA GLU A 58 -2.08 17.54 1.92
C GLU A 58 -2.87 16.27 1.52
N ALA A 59 -3.88 15.90 2.31
CA ALA A 59 -4.67 14.67 2.07
C ALA A 59 -5.28 14.59 0.65
N ASP A 60 -5.50 15.74 0.00
CA ASP A 60 -6.11 15.86 -1.33
C ASP A 60 -5.11 16.21 -2.46
N ASP A 61 -3.79 16.22 -2.18
CA ASP A 61 -2.77 16.67 -3.15
C ASP A 61 -2.56 15.70 -4.33
N HIS A 62 -3.24 14.56 -4.35
CA HIS A 62 -3.10 13.49 -5.33
C HIS A 62 -3.82 13.76 -6.67
N ARG A 63 -3.36 14.74 -7.44
CA ARG A 63 -3.76 14.82 -8.86
C ARG A 63 -3.05 13.77 -9.70
N TRP A 64 -3.72 12.64 -9.93
CA TRP A 64 -3.37 11.71 -11.00
C TRP A 64 -3.50 12.42 -12.37
N ASN A 65 -2.38 12.56 -13.11
CA ASN A 65 -2.37 13.05 -14.49
C ASN A 65 -2.10 11.87 -15.46
N PRO A 66 -3.09 11.43 -16.24
CA PRO A 66 -2.99 10.22 -17.05
C PRO A 66 -2.48 10.46 -18.46
N LEU A 67 -1.49 11.33 -18.64
CA LEU A 67 -0.86 11.48 -19.95
C LEU A 67 0.11 10.32 -20.25
N TRP A 68 -0.40 9.08 -20.13
CA TRP A 68 -0.01 7.83 -20.81
C TRP A 68 -1.23 6.91 -20.82
#